data_AF-A0A6J5XG28-F1
#
_entry.id   AF-A0A6J5XG28-F1
#
_cell.length_a   1.000
_cell.length_b   1.000
_cell.length_c   1.000
_cell.angle_alpha   90.00
_cell.angle_beta   90.00
_cell.angle_gamma   90.00
#
_symmetry.space_group_name_H-M   'P 1'
#
loop_
_entity.id
_entity.type
_entity.pdbx_description
1 polymer ?
#
loop_
_entity_poly.entity_id
_entity_poly.type
_entity_poly.pdbx_seq_one_letter_code
_entity_poly.pdbx_strand_id
1 'polypeptide(L)'
;MWSPWWDASNIEKDGHLMMTRAIFLTISAMAVALFWFMWKWKSLKNPTPALPPGPRGLPFVGSLPFLGPNVHHEFTNLASVYGPIYELQLGSKLCFVLSSPSLVKQVVRDQDTLFANHDPTIAAQIASYGGTDIAFGSYGPDWRRLRKVFVSHVMSKGNLDAC
;
A
#
# COMPACT_ATOMS: atom_id res chain seq x y z
N MET A 1 52.53 53.76 0.26
CA MET A 1 52.72 53.39 1.68
C MET A 1 51.41 52.77 2.14
N TRP A 2 51.28 51.44 2.02
CA TRP A 2 50.09 50.69 2.45
C TRP A 2 50.28 50.28 3.91
N SER A 3 49.24 50.40 4.71
CA SER A 3 49.32 50.26 6.15
C SER A 3 49.20 48.79 6.61
N PRO A 4 50.19 48.27 7.37
CA PRO A 4 50.22 46.87 7.83
C PRO A 4 49.04 46.43 8.70
N TRP A 5 48.33 47.38 9.33
CA TRP A 5 47.18 47.09 10.19
C TRP A 5 45.93 46.65 9.42
N TRP A 6 45.82 46.99 8.13
CA TRP A 6 44.68 46.55 7.30
C TRP A 6 44.73 45.05 7.02
N ASP A 7 45.91 44.51 6.67
CA ASP A 7 46.09 43.07 6.42
C ASP A 7 45.91 42.22 7.68
N ALA A 8 46.41 42.68 8.83
CA ALA A 8 46.22 41.96 10.10
C ALA A 8 44.73 41.82 10.48
N SER A 9 43.94 42.88 10.27
CA SER A 9 42.50 42.86 10.57
C SER A 9 41.69 41.97 9.61
N ASN A 10 42.14 41.82 8.36
CA ASN A 10 41.53 40.93 7.39
C ASN A 10 41.86 39.47 7.71
N ILE A 11 43.10 39.15 8.08
CA ILE A 11 43.52 37.80 8.50
C ILE A 11 42.75 37.33 9.75
N GLU A 12 42.50 38.23 10.71
CA GLU A 12 41.71 37.90 11.91
C GLU A 12 40.22 37.66 11.60
N LYS A 13 39.63 38.50 10.73
CA LYS A 13 38.24 38.32 10.25
C LYS A 13 38.08 37.05 9.40
N ASP A 14 39.06 36.76 8.55
CA ASP A 14 39.11 35.56 7.73
C ASP A 14 39.26 34.31 8.61
N GLY A 15 40.10 34.36 9.65
CA GLY A 15 40.22 33.31 10.65
C GLY A 15 38.88 33.02 11.37
N HIS A 16 38.18 34.07 11.80
CA HIS A 16 36.87 33.94 12.45
C HIS A 16 35.79 33.41 11.48
N LEU A 17 35.81 33.85 10.22
CA LEU A 17 34.89 33.35 9.18
C LEU A 17 35.15 31.87 8.84
N MET A 18 36.41 31.45 8.79
CA MET A 18 36.77 30.04 8.56
C MET A 18 36.36 29.15 9.74
N MET A 19 36.57 29.62 10.98
CA MET A 19 36.14 28.90 12.18
C MET A 19 34.62 28.74 12.25
N THR A 20 33.86 29.81 11.99
CA THR A 20 32.38 29.75 11.99
C THR A 20 31.86 28.79 10.92
N ARG A 21 32.41 28.82 9.70
CA ARG A 21 32.04 27.87 8.63
C ARG A 21 32.34 26.41 8.99
N ALA A 22 33.48 26.15 9.62
CA ALA A 22 33.84 24.81 10.09
C ALA A 22 32.87 24.29 11.17
N ILE A 23 32.43 25.16 12.08
CA ILE A 23 31.44 24.82 13.11
C ILE A 23 30.07 24.50 12.47
N PHE A 24 29.61 25.31 11.50
CA PHE A 24 28.34 25.02 10.82
C PHE A 24 28.37 23.70 10.04
N LEU A 25 29.48 23.40 9.35
CA LEU A 25 29.63 22.14 8.62
C LEU A 25 29.63 20.93 9.54
N THR A 26 30.33 20.97 10.67
CA THR A 26 30.35 19.87 11.63
C THR A 26 28.99 19.63 12.29
N ILE A 27 28.28 20.70 12.66
CA ILE A 27 26.91 20.60 13.20
C ILE A 27 25.97 20.02 12.13
N SER A 28 26.07 20.46 10.87
CA SER A 28 25.23 19.94 9.79
C SER A 28 25.47 18.45 9.52
N ALA A 29 26.74 18.01 9.50
CA ALA A 29 27.10 16.62 9.31
C ALA A 29 26.61 15.75 10.47
N MET A 30 26.73 16.24 11.71
CA MET A 30 26.22 15.54 12.89
C MET A 30 24.69 15.43 12.88
N ALA A 31 23.98 16.49 12.46
CA ALA A 31 22.53 16.47 12.31
C ALA A 31 22.08 15.47 11.23
N VAL A 32 22.75 15.42 10.08
CA VAL A 32 22.49 14.44 9.02
C VAL A 32 22.75 13.02 9.49
N ALA A 33 23.85 12.79 10.22
CA ALA A 33 24.18 11.48 10.79
C ALA A 33 23.13 11.02 11.81
N LEU A 34 22.69 11.92 12.70
CA LEU A 34 21.62 11.64 13.67
C LEU A 34 20.29 11.37 12.96
N PHE A 35 19.94 12.16 11.94
CA PHE A 35 18.73 11.92 11.15
C PHE A 35 18.77 10.56 10.45
N TRP A 36 19.89 10.22 9.82
CA TRP A 36 20.09 8.92 9.17
C TRP A 36 20.05 7.75 10.16
N PHE A 37 20.67 7.92 11.32
CA PHE A 37 20.65 6.93 12.41
C PHE A 37 19.24 6.73 12.96
N MET A 38 18.50 7.83 13.21
CA MET A 38 17.09 7.76 13.63
C MET A 38 16.21 7.10 12.57
N TRP A 39 16.43 7.40 11.29
CA TRP A 39 15.72 6.76 10.18
C TRP A 39 15.96 5.26 10.13
N LYS A 40 17.23 4.82 10.21
CA LYS A 40 17.58 3.40 10.27
C LYS A 40 17.02 2.73 11.52
N TRP A 41 17.08 3.38 12.68
CA TRP A 41 16.58 2.80 13.93
C TRP A 41 15.06 2.59 13.89
N LYS A 42 14.31 3.53 13.28
CA LYS A 42 12.88 3.32 13.01
C LYS A 42 12.64 2.17 12.03
N SER A 43 13.45 2.05 10.98
CA SER A 43 13.36 0.94 10.01
C SER A 43 13.67 -0.42 10.63
N LEU A 44 14.55 -0.50 11.64
CA LEU A 44 14.85 -1.74 12.35
C LEU A 44 13.75 -2.16 13.33
N LYS A 45 13.07 -1.19 13.97
CA LYS A 45 12.00 -1.48 14.94
C LYS A 45 10.71 -1.95 14.29
N ASN A 46 10.49 -1.59 13.02
CA ASN A 46 9.31 -1.98 12.25
C ASN A 46 9.75 -2.82 11.05
N PRO A 47 10.16 -4.10 11.24
CA PRO A 47 10.34 -4.99 10.11
C PRO A 47 8.99 -5.12 9.42
N THR A 48 8.84 -4.50 8.25
CA THR A 48 7.70 -4.75 7.38
C THR A 48 7.68 -6.24 7.10
N PRO A 49 6.55 -6.95 7.31
CA PRO A 49 6.44 -8.35 6.97
C PRO A 49 6.94 -8.55 5.54
N ALA A 50 7.73 -9.60 5.33
CA ALA A 50 8.17 -9.93 3.99
C ALA A 50 6.92 -10.14 3.13
N LEU A 51 6.73 -9.26 2.15
CA LEU A 51 5.64 -9.38 1.21
C LEU A 51 5.87 -10.63 0.36
N PRO A 52 4.80 -11.32 -0.06
CA PRO A 52 4.91 -12.39 -1.02
C PRO A 52 5.61 -11.87 -2.30
N PRO A 53 6.27 -12.75 -3.06
CA PRO A 53 6.93 -12.34 -4.30
C PRO A 53 5.91 -11.76 -5.29
N GLY A 54 6.36 -10.95 -6.25
CA GLY A 54 5.47 -10.37 -7.27
C GLY A 54 6.22 -9.65 -8.40
N PRO A 55 5.56 -9.42 -9.54
CA PRO A 55 6.14 -8.64 -10.62
C PRO A 55 6.35 -7.19 -10.20
N ARG A 56 7.51 -6.65 -10.56
CA ARG A 56 7.82 -5.23 -10.35
C ARG A 56 7.09 -4.40 -11.40
N GLY A 57 6.14 -3.59 -10.97
CA GLY A 57 5.39 -2.68 -11.83
C GLY A 57 6.17 -1.42 -12.22
N LEU A 58 5.64 -0.68 -13.19
CA LEU A 58 6.10 0.66 -13.54
C LEU A 58 5.75 1.66 -12.44
N PRO A 59 6.50 2.77 -12.29
CA PRO A 59 6.12 3.84 -11.38
C PRO A 59 4.71 4.37 -11.72
N PHE A 60 3.90 4.66 -10.69
CA PHE A 60 2.51 5.15 -10.74
C PHE A 60 1.45 4.18 -11.28
N VAL A 61 1.73 3.49 -12.39
CA VAL A 61 0.73 2.65 -13.08
C VAL A 61 0.82 1.18 -12.63
N GLY A 62 1.94 0.79 -12.01
CA GLY A 62 2.15 -0.56 -11.53
C GLY A 62 2.20 -1.56 -12.69
N SER A 63 1.45 -2.66 -12.55
CA SER A 63 1.39 -3.76 -13.51
C SER A 63 0.25 -3.66 -14.54
N LEU A 64 -0.61 -2.64 -14.43
CA LEU A 64 -1.77 -2.45 -15.32
C LEU A 64 -1.41 -2.50 -16.82
N PRO A 65 -0.30 -1.90 -17.30
CA PRO A 65 0.01 -1.91 -18.73
C PRO A 65 0.35 -3.30 -19.27
N PHE A 66 0.69 -4.24 -18.40
CA PHE A 66 1.00 -5.62 -18.76
C PHE A 66 -0.21 -6.55 -18.67
N LEU A 67 -1.34 -6.05 -18.16
CA LEU A 67 -2.59 -6.81 -18.09
C LEU A 67 -3.33 -6.72 -19.43
N GLY A 68 -3.42 -7.86 -20.12
CA GLY A 68 -4.22 -7.99 -21.33
C GLY A 68 -5.74 -8.01 -21.06
N PRO A 69 -6.57 -8.13 -22.11
CA PRO A 69 -8.03 -8.21 -21.98
C PRO A 69 -8.48 -9.42 -21.15
N ASN A 70 -7.69 -10.51 -21.16
CA ASN A 70 -7.94 -11.74 -20.42
C ASN A 70 -7.17 -11.76 -19.09
N VAL A 71 -7.50 -10.86 -18.18
CA VAL A 71 -6.78 -10.67 -16.90
C VAL A 71 -6.62 -11.94 -16.05
N HIS A 72 -7.59 -12.86 -16.08
CA HIS A 72 -7.55 -14.10 -15.32
C HIS A 72 -6.55 -15.12 -15.89
N HIS A 73 -6.33 -15.12 -17.21
CA HIS A 73 -5.25 -15.91 -17.82
C HIS A 73 -3.88 -15.37 -17.42
N GLU A 74 -3.71 -14.04 -17.44
CA GLU A 74 -2.46 -13.42 -16.99
C GLU A 74 -2.17 -13.72 -15.53
N PHE A 75 -3.18 -13.70 -14.66
CA PHE A 75 -3.00 -14.09 -13.26
C PHE A 75 -2.62 -15.57 -13.09
N THR A 76 -3.15 -16.45 -13.94
CA THR A 76 -2.78 -17.86 -13.93
C THR A 76 -1.32 -18.04 -14.38
N ASN A 77 -0.89 -17.30 -15.41
CA ASN A 77 0.50 -17.30 -15.87
C ASN A 77 1.44 -16.78 -14.77
N LEU A 78 1.09 -15.68 -14.12
CA LEU A 78 1.88 -15.12 -13.00
C LEU A 78 1.94 -16.08 -11.81
N ALA A 79 0.85 -16.78 -11.49
CA ALA A 79 0.83 -17.81 -10.44
C ALA A 79 1.83 -18.94 -10.72
N SER A 80 2.04 -19.31 -11.99
CA SER A 80 3.03 -20.33 -12.36
C SER A 80 4.48 -19.88 -12.10
N VAL A 81 4.74 -18.57 -12.12
CA VAL A 81 6.08 -17.98 -11.92
C VAL A 81 6.35 -17.63 -10.46
N TYR A 82 5.39 -16.98 -9.79
CA TYR A 82 5.55 -16.46 -8.44
C TYR A 82 4.98 -17.36 -7.35
N GLY A 83 4.17 -18.36 -7.72
CA GLY A 83 3.60 -19.35 -6.82
C GLY A 83 2.14 -19.10 -6.44
N PRO A 84 1.62 -19.83 -5.43
CA PRO A 84 0.20 -19.87 -5.08
C PRO A 84 -0.34 -18.58 -4.44
N ILE A 85 0.56 -17.70 -4.00
CA ILE A 85 0.28 -16.37 -3.46
C ILE A 85 1.36 -15.42 -3.94
N TYR A 86 0.94 -14.31 -4.56
CA TYR A 86 1.85 -13.29 -5.04
C TYR A 86 1.21 -11.91 -4.97
N GLU A 87 2.05 -10.88 -4.86
CA GLU A 87 1.59 -9.49 -4.85
C GLU A 87 1.57 -8.90 -6.26
N LEU A 88 0.69 -7.92 -6.48
CA LEU A 88 0.53 -7.22 -7.74
C LEU A 88 0.12 -5.77 -7.48
N GLN A 89 0.85 -4.80 -8.02
CA GLN A 89 0.44 -3.39 -7.94
C GLN A 89 -0.46 -3.02 -9.11
N LEU A 90 -1.70 -2.59 -8.84
CA LEU A 90 -2.66 -2.09 -9.81
C LEU A 90 -2.80 -0.57 -9.64
N GLY A 91 -2.00 0.20 -10.39
CA GLY A 91 -1.88 1.64 -10.18
C GLY A 91 -1.35 1.94 -8.78
N SER A 92 -2.15 2.63 -7.97
CA SER A 92 -1.84 2.94 -6.56
C SER A 92 -2.28 1.87 -5.57
N LYS A 93 -2.98 0.82 -5.99
CA LYS A 93 -3.50 -0.23 -5.10
C LYS A 93 -2.60 -1.46 -5.12
N LEU A 94 -2.19 -1.93 -3.95
CA LEU A 94 -1.52 -3.23 -3.79
C LEU A 94 -2.58 -4.33 -3.68
N CYS A 95 -2.48 -5.34 -4.52
CA CYS A 95 -3.38 -6.47 -4.57
C CYS A 95 -2.61 -7.78 -4.33
N PHE A 96 -3.28 -8.75 -3.74
CA PHE A 96 -2.75 -10.10 -3.57
C PHE A 96 -3.61 -11.07 -4.36
N VAL A 97 -2.97 -11.92 -5.15
CA VAL A 97 -3.65 -12.95 -5.92
C VAL A 97 -3.43 -14.29 -5.24
N LEU A 98 -4.53 -15.02 -5.02
CA LEU A 98 -4.54 -16.35 -4.41
C LEU A 98 -4.97 -17.37 -5.47
N SER A 99 -4.09 -18.30 -5.80
CA SER A 99 -4.34 -19.31 -6.84
C SER A 99 -4.41 -20.75 -6.28
N SER A 100 -4.25 -20.93 -4.97
CA SER A 100 -4.42 -22.24 -4.30
C SER A 100 -5.79 -22.39 -3.65
N PRO A 101 -6.50 -23.51 -3.85
CA PRO A 101 -7.76 -23.80 -3.16
C PRO A 101 -7.66 -23.76 -1.63
N SER A 102 -6.53 -24.19 -1.06
CA SER A 102 -6.33 -24.17 0.40
C SER A 102 -6.27 -22.74 0.94
N LEU A 103 -5.58 -21.84 0.24
CA LEU A 103 -5.47 -20.42 0.60
C LEU A 103 -6.81 -19.70 0.42
N VAL A 104 -7.50 -19.97 -0.69
CA VAL A 104 -8.82 -19.39 -0.95
C VAL A 104 -9.82 -19.82 0.12
N LYS A 105 -9.81 -21.10 0.53
CA LYS A 105 -10.65 -21.57 1.65
C LYS A 105 -10.34 -20.81 2.93
N GLN A 106 -9.07 -20.60 3.25
CA GLN A 106 -8.67 -19.87 4.45
C GLN A 106 -9.25 -18.44 4.46
N VAL A 107 -9.23 -17.75 3.32
CA VAL A 107 -9.71 -16.37 3.19
C VAL A 107 -11.24 -16.28 3.13
N VAL A 108 -11.88 -17.12 2.30
CA VAL A 108 -13.31 -17.01 1.98
C VAL A 108 -14.20 -17.76 2.98
N ARG A 109 -13.64 -18.67 3.78
CA ARG A 109 -14.39 -19.49 4.73
C ARG A 109 -13.85 -19.40 6.15
N ASP A 110 -12.57 -19.69 6.36
CA ASP A 110 -12.03 -19.84 7.71
C ASP A 110 -11.81 -18.46 8.38
N GLN A 111 -11.52 -17.43 7.58
CA GLN A 111 -11.32 -16.04 8.00
C GLN A 111 -12.25 -15.07 7.26
N ASP A 112 -13.42 -15.56 6.84
CA ASP A 112 -14.38 -14.84 6.01
C ASP A 112 -14.75 -13.46 6.57
N THR A 113 -14.95 -13.35 7.89
CA THR A 113 -15.28 -12.09 8.57
C THR A 113 -14.17 -11.04 8.50
N LEU A 114 -12.90 -11.44 8.49
CA LEU A 114 -11.77 -10.51 8.37
C LEU A 114 -11.66 -9.95 6.95
N PHE A 115 -11.99 -10.77 5.95
CA PHE A 115 -11.93 -10.41 4.52
C PHE A 115 -13.30 -10.04 3.93
N ALA A 116 -14.34 -9.88 4.77
CA ALA A 116 -15.70 -9.63 4.30
C ALA A 116 -15.87 -8.22 3.70
N ASN A 117 -15.05 -7.27 4.16
CA ASN A 117 -15.08 -5.89 3.66
C ASN A 117 -14.19 -5.77 2.42
N HIS A 118 -14.66 -5.00 1.45
CA HIS A 118 -13.95 -4.71 0.22
C HIS A 118 -13.95 -3.20 -0.04
N ASP A 119 -13.07 -2.74 -0.92
CA ASP A 119 -12.94 -1.33 -1.30
C ASP A 119 -13.67 -1.10 -2.64
N PRO A 120 -14.93 -0.64 -2.62
CA PRO A 120 -15.73 -0.49 -3.82
C PRO A 120 -15.18 0.63 -4.72
N THR A 121 -15.19 0.39 -6.02
CA THR A 121 -14.89 1.44 -7.00
C THR A 121 -15.94 2.55 -6.95
N ILE A 122 -15.61 3.73 -7.48
CA ILE A 122 -16.58 4.84 -7.56
C ILE A 122 -17.86 4.42 -8.29
N ALA A 123 -17.71 3.66 -9.39
CA ALA A 123 -18.86 3.12 -10.12
C ALA A 123 -19.71 2.19 -9.24
N ALA A 124 -19.07 1.31 -8.47
CA ALA A 124 -19.77 0.42 -7.53
C ALA A 124 -20.47 1.22 -6.42
N GLN A 125 -19.82 2.25 -5.86
CA GLN A 125 -20.45 3.11 -4.85
C GLN A 125 -21.70 3.82 -5.39
N ILE A 126 -21.62 4.36 -6.60
CA ILE A 126 -22.78 5.01 -7.24
C ILE A 126 -23.90 4.00 -7.48
N ALA A 127 -23.58 2.82 -8.02
CA ALA A 127 -24.54 1.77 -8.31
C ALA A 127 -25.20 1.18 -7.04
N SER A 128 -24.51 1.22 -5.90
CA SER A 128 -24.95 0.66 -4.62
C SER A 128 -25.45 1.70 -3.62
N TYR A 129 -25.75 2.93 -4.07
CA TYR A 129 -26.19 4.03 -3.20
C TYR A 129 -25.24 4.24 -2.00
N GLY A 130 -23.94 4.29 -2.28
CA GLY A 130 -22.89 4.47 -1.27
C GLY A 130 -22.50 3.19 -0.52
N GLY A 131 -22.75 2.00 -1.08
CA GLY A 131 -22.45 0.73 -0.40
C GLY A 131 -23.45 0.37 0.68
N THR A 132 -24.74 0.61 0.43
CA THR A 132 -25.84 0.23 1.35
C THR A 132 -26.59 -1.03 0.89
N ASP A 133 -26.14 -1.63 -0.21
CA ASP A 133 -26.71 -2.84 -0.79
C ASP A 133 -26.06 -4.12 -0.23
N ILE A 134 -26.51 -5.27 -0.76
CA ILE A 134 -25.99 -6.59 -0.35
C ILE A 134 -24.65 -6.94 -1.03
N ALA A 135 -24.34 -6.37 -2.19
CA ALA A 135 -23.16 -6.72 -2.97
C ALA A 135 -21.94 -5.89 -2.57
N PHE A 136 -22.10 -4.58 -2.39
CA PHE A 136 -21.00 -3.66 -2.08
C PHE A 136 -21.00 -3.10 -0.65
N GLY A 137 -21.99 -3.48 0.16
CA GLY A 137 -22.06 -3.07 1.56
C GLY A 137 -20.99 -3.68 2.45
N SER A 138 -20.53 -2.90 3.42
CA SER A 138 -19.60 -3.38 4.46
C SER A 138 -20.28 -4.37 5.39
N TYR A 139 -19.54 -5.38 5.83
CA TYR A 139 -20.02 -6.39 6.76
C TYR A 139 -20.42 -5.76 8.09
N GLY A 140 -21.65 -6.01 8.51
CA GLY A 140 -22.22 -5.45 9.73
C GLY A 140 -23.61 -6.01 10.05
N PRO A 141 -24.25 -5.52 11.12
CA PRO A 141 -25.62 -5.91 11.47
C PRO A 141 -26.63 -5.68 10.34
N ASP A 142 -26.52 -4.55 9.63
CA ASP A 142 -27.46 -4.19 8.55
C ASP A 142 -27.27 -5.07 7.32
N TRP A 143 -26.03 -5.28 6.87
CA TRP A 143 -25.73 -6.23 5.79
C TRP A 143 -26.23 -7.65 6.13
N ARG A 144 -26.04 -8.12 7.37
CA ARG A 144 -26.55 -9.44 7.81
C ARG A 144 -28.08 -9.51 7.76
N ARG A 145 -28.77 -8.42 8.14
CA ARG A 145 -30.24 -8.33 8.06
C ARG A 145 -30.70 -8.41 6.60
N LEU A 146 -30.11 -7.62 5.71
CA LEU A 146 -30.41 -7.62 4.28
C LEU A 146 -30.17 -8.99 3.65
N ARG A 147 -29.03 -9.62 3.95
CA ARG A 147 -28.71 -10.97 3.48
C ARG A 147 -29.70 -12.01 3.98
N LYS A 148 -30.14 -11.93 5.24
CA LYS A 148 -31.15 -12.85 5.77
C LYS A 148 -32.45 -12.73 4.99
N VAL A 149 -32.94 -11.52 4.74
CA VAL A 149 -34.17 -11.29 3.97
C VAL A 149 -34.03 -11.79 2.53
N PHE A 150 -32.91 -11.48 1.87
CA PHE A 150 -32.64 -11.92 0.50
C PHE A 150 -32.64 -13.44 0.38
N VAL A 151 -31.92 -14.15 1.26
CA VAL A 151 -31.85 -15.61 1.21
C VAL A 151 -33.19 -16.26 1.59
N SER A 152 -33.88 -15.73 2.60
CA SER A 152 -35.10 -16.37 3.11
C SER A 152 -36.34 -16.10 2.27
N HIS A 153 -36.38 -15.01 1.52
CA HIS A 153 -37.51 -14.67 0.67
C HIS A 153 -37.12 -14.81 -0.80
N VAL A 154 -36.18 -14.00 -1.30
CA VAL A 154 -35.86 -13.94 -2.74
C VAL A 154 -35.28 -15.25 -3.26
N MET A 155 -34.23 -15.78 -2.60
CA MET A 155 -33.57 -17.03 -3.00
C MET A 155 -34.12 -18.26 -2.26
N SER A 156 -35.38 -18.18 -1.80
CA SER A 156 -36.04 -19.32 -1.17
C SER A 156 -36.46 -20.34 -2.23
N LYS A 157 -36.47 -21.62 -1.85
CA LYS A 157 -36.91 -22.71 -2.74
C LYS A 157 -38.29 -22.42 -3.35
N GLY A 158 -39.25 -21.97 -2.53
CA GLY A 158 -40.60 -21.68 -2.99
C GLY A 158 -40.67 -20.56 -4.04
N ASN A 159 -39.81 -19.55 -3.94
CA ASN A 159 -39.76 -18.48 -4.93
C ASN A 159 -38.98 -18.88 -6.19
N LEU A 160 -37.95 -19.72 -6.07
CA LEU A 160 -37.21 -20.24 -7.22
C LEU A 160 -38.04 -21.24 -8.04
N ASP A 161 -38.84 -22.07 -7.38
CA ASP A 161 -39.72 -23.04 -8.03
C ASP A 161 -40.96 -22.38 -8.69
N ALA A 162 -41.23 -21.11 -8.38
CA ALA A 162 -42.37 -20.34 -8.91
C ALA A 162 -42.03 -19.52 -10.18
N CYS A 163 -40.76 -19.49 -10.61
CA CYS A 163 -40.29 -18.87 -11.85
C CYS A 163 -40.22 -19.88 -13.00
#